data_AF-A0A2S6WGY8-F1
#
_entry.id   AF-A0A2S6WGY8-F1
#
_cell.length_a   1.000
_cell.length_b   1.000
_cell.length_c   1.000
_cell.angle_alpha   90.00
_cell.angle_beta   90.00
_cell.angle_gamma   90.00
#
_symmetry.space_group_name_H-M   'P 1'
#
loop_
_entity.id
_entity.type
_entity.pdbx_description
1 polymer ?
#
loop_
_entity_poly.entity_id
_entity_poly.type
_entity_poly.pdbx_seq_one_letter_code
_entity_poly.pdbx_strand_id
1 'polypeptide(L)' 'MEVADGFRAAVVPVRDSKAPQGPALCFGAASWGAFIGELKAGRDRS' A
#
# COMPACT_ATOMS: atom_id res chain seq x y z
N MET A 1 -8.12 1.09 -11.42
CA MET A 1 -8.50 0.38 -10.19
C MET A 1 -7.77 -0.94 -10.24
N GLU A 2 -6.66 -1.08 -9.52
CA GLU A 2 -5.93 -2.35 -9.46
C GLU A 2 -6.35 -3.05 -8.16
N VAL A 3 -7.27 -4.01 -8.29
CA VAL A 3 -7.65 -4.90 -7.21
C VAL A 3 -6.63 -6.05 -7.20
N ALA A 4 -6.16 -6.41 -6.01
CA ALA A 4 -5.25 -7.54 -5.82
C ALA A 4 -6.01 -8.87 -6.06
N ASP A 5 -6.28 -9.19 -7.33
CA ASP A 5 -7.07 -10.37 -7.73
C ASP A 5 -6.44 -11.73 -7.36
N GLY A 6 -5.24 -11.74 -6.74
CA GLY A 6 -4.51 -12.97 -6.40
C GLY A 6 -4.41 -13.30 -4.91
N PHE A 7 -4.87 -12.43 -3.99
CA PHE A 7 -4.63 -12.63 -2.55
C PHE A 7 -5.93 -12.90 -1.79
N ARG A 8 -5.99 -14.04 -1.07
CA ARG A 8 -7.16 -14.44 -0.27
C ARG A 8 -7.47 -13.49 0.90
N ALA A 9 -6.53 -12.61 1.24
CA ALA A 9 -6.67 -11.56 2.24
C ALA A 9 -6.58 -10.18 1.56
N ALA A 10 -7.29 -9.18 2.10
CA ALA A 10 -7.23 -7.82 1.58
C ALA A 10 -5.81 -7.25 1.73
N VAL A 11 -5.12 -7.06 0.61
CA VAL A 11 -3.77 -6.50 0.54
C VAL A 11 -3.71 -5.29 -0.39
N VAL A 12 -2.72 -4.44 -0.13
CA VAL A 12 -2.36 -3.27 -0.93
C VAL A 12 -1.03 -3.57 -1.64
N PRO A 13 -1.02 -3.77 -2.96
CA PRO A 13 0.20 -3.97 -3.72
C PRO A 13 0.90 -2.61 -3.97
N VAL A 14 2.22 -2.58 -3.77
CA VAL A 14 3.09 -1.44 -4.09
C VAL A 14 4.11 -1.91 -5.12
N ARG A 15 4.13 -1.25 -6.28
CA ARG A 15 5.09 -1.52 -7.36
C ARG A 15 6.10 -0.39 -7.47
N ASP A 16 7.30 -0.74 -7.90
CA ASP A 16 8.26 0.27 -8.35
C ASP A 16 7.74 0.92 -9.64
N SER A 17 7.71 2.26 -9.65
CA SER A 17 7.18 3.02 -10.78
C SER A 17 8.01 2.85 -12.07
N LYS A 18 9.28 2.45 -11.97
CA LYS A 18 10.19 2.23 -13.10
C LYS A 18 10.17 0.80 -13.61
N ALA A 19 9.56 -0.13 -12.88
CA ALA A 19 9.29 -1.50 -13.33
C ALA A 19 7.82 -1.88 -13.13
N PRO A 20 6.87 -1.32 -13.92
CA PRO A 20 5.44 -1.56 -13.75
C PRO A 20 5.03 -3.03 -13.88
N GLN A 21 5.78 -3.76 -14.71
CA GLN A 21 5.60 -5.18 -15.00
C GLN A 21 6.27 -6.08 -13.92
N GLY A 22 7.08 -5.51 -13.04
CA GLY A 22 7.87 -6.22 -12.03
C GLY A 22 7.03 -6.68 -10.83
N PRO A 23 7.60 -7.47 -9.92
CA PRO A 23 6.90 -7.97 -8.74
C PRO A 23 6.43 -6.82 -7.83
N ALA A 24 5.25 -6.99 -7.23
CA ALA A 24 4.71 -6.04 -6.25
C ALA A 24 5.04 -6.49 -4.82
N LEU A 25 5.31 -5.54 -3.94
CA LEU A 25 5.33 -5.76 -2.50
C LEU A 25 3.91 -5.61 -1.95
N CYS A 26 3.38 -6.63 -1.28
CA CYS A 26 2.02 -6.61 -0.75
C CYS A 26 2.00 -6.32 0.74
N PHE A 27 1.23 -5.32 1.16
CA PHE A 27 0.96 -5.00 2.56
C PHE A 27 -0.46 -5.39 2.95
N GLY A 28 -0.69 -5.75 4.21
CA GLY A 28 -2.06 -5.90 4.71
C GLY A 28 -2.81 -4.57 4.65
N ALA A 29 -4.09 -4.59 4.31
CA ALA A 29 -4.90 -3.37 4.23
C ALA A 29 -4.91 -2.58 5.55
N ALA A 30 -4.99 -3.27 6.70
CA ALA A 30 -4.95 -2.65 8.02
C ALA A 30 -3.61 -1.95 8.30
N SER A 31 -2.48 -2.63 8.02
CA SER A 31 -1.14 -2.04 8.21
C SER A 31 -0.89 -0.85 7.29
N TRP A 32 -1.37 -0.90 6.04
CA TRP A 32 -1.28 0.22 5.11
C TRP A 32 -2.11 1.42 5.58
N GLY A 33 -3.33 1.17 6.07
CA GLY A 33 -4.18 2.20 6.66
C GLY A 33 -3.52 2.91 7.85
N ALA A 34 -2.93 2.15 8.77
CA ALA A 34 -2.19 2.71 9.91
C ALA A 34 -1.01 3.57 9.46
N PHE A 35 -0.20 3.10 8.50
CA PHE A 35 0.93 3.86 7.96
C PHE A 35 0.52 5.23 7.38
N ILE A 36 -0.54 5.27 6.56
CA ILE A 36 -1.05 6.53 6.01
C ILE A 36 -1.61 7.43 7.11
N GLY A 37 -2.26 6.86 8.13
CA GLY A 37 -2.74 7.60 9.29
C GLY A 37 -1.62 8.34 10.01
N GLU A 38 -0.52 7.65 10.31
CA GLU A 38 0.66 8.23 10.95
C GLU A 38 1.33 9.31 10.08
N LEU A 39 1.46 9.09 8.76
CA LEU A 39 2.00 10.09 7.85
C LEU A 39 1.19 11.39 7.85
N LYS A 40 -0.13 11.30 7.89
CA LYS A 40 -1.02 12.48 7.94
C LYS A 40 -0.90 13.19 9.28
N ALA A 41 -0.95 12.45 10.39
CA ALA A 41 -0.82 13.00 11.74
C ALA A 41 0.53 13.71 11.96
N GLY A 42 1.60 13.23 11.34
CA GLY A 42 2.92 13.90 11.36
C GLY A 42 2.97 15.19 10.53
N ARG A 43 2.22 15.26 9.42
CA ARG A 43 2.15 16.43 8.54
C ARG A 43 1.29 17.55 9.11
N ASP A 44 0.30 17.22 9.92
CA ASP A 44 -0.54 18.21 10.62
C ASP A 44 0.16 18.83 11.84
N ARG A 45 1.37 18.36 12.18
CA ARG A 45 2.20 18.85 13.30
C ARG A 45 3.41 19.70 12.85
N SER A 46 3.50 20.06 11.55
CA SER A 46 4.59 20.87 10.99
C SER A 46 4.21 22.33 10.78
#